data_AF-A0A2T5NEW9-F1
#
_entry.id   AF-A0A2T5NEW9-F1
#
_cell.length_a   1.000
_cell.length_b   1.000
_cell.length_c   1.000
_cell.angle_alpha   90.00
_cell.angle_beta   90.00
_cell.angle_gamma   90.00
#
_symmetry.space_group_name_H-M   'P 1'
#
loop_
_entity.id
_entity.type
_entity.pdbx_description
1 polymer ?
#
loop_
_entity_poly.entity_id
_entity_poly.type
_entity_poly.pdbx_seq_one_letter_code
_entity_poly.pdbx_strand_id
1 'polypeptide(L)'
;MKRSQNRLIPWVIGATALLFAGWLLQQLAAALTPFAVAAVLAYVLNPAMRYLAGKGLPRPLAAGLVTLAGMAATFALLLVVAPMLFKQTQGLIDRLPVLVDFAQGRVLPWLRAEFAIQLELDAAGWKRVLAANAGALKSALSAVALRATQSGFMLAGLLFNLLLLPVLLFYFLQDGPRMAATLATLVPRRWADEVTALARELDRVLGEFLRGQLSVMLIMAVIFASSLALLGLESGIAIGVVAGLLVFIPYLGTFLGFALAGLAAALQFDSAGEVLLVLGVFGAGQLLESLLITPWLVGERIGLSPVAVIFSLLAFGQLLGFAGLLLALPMAAATLVICRFLARAYFNTRFYQRKIRNRHQNLV
;
A
#
# COMPACT_ATOMS: atom_id res chain seq x y z
N MET A 1 -43.98 36.09 -5.53
CA MET A 1 -43.49 34.74 -5.93
C MET A 1 -41.98 34.66 -6.28
N LYS A 2 -41.08 35.50 -5.74
CA LYS A 2 -39.64 35.53 -6.13
C LYS A 2 -38.65 34.82 -5.17
N ARG A 3 -39.11 34.15 -4.10
CA ARG A 3 -38.23 33.58 -3.04
C ARG A 3 -37.82 32.11 -3.23
N SER A 4 -38.33 31.38 -4.23
CA SER A 4 -38.01 29.95 -4.42
C SER A 4 -36.84 29.69 -5.37
N GLN A 5 -36.52 30.58 -6.32
CA GLN A 5 -35.47 30.35 -7.32
C GLN A 5 -34.03 30.47 -6.78
N ASN A 6 -33.80 31.32 -5.76
CA ASN A 6 -32.46 31.50 -5.17
C ASN A 6 -31.98 30.36 -4.26
N ARG A 7 -32.81 29.35 -3.99
CA ARG A 7 -32.39 28.21 -3.15
C ARG A 7 -31.56 27.19 -3.89
N LEU A 8 -31.68 27.07 -5.21
CA LEU A 8 -30.95 26.09 -6.02
C LEU A 8 -29.54 26.57 -6.42
N ILE A 9 -29.36 27.88 -6.58
CA ILE A 9 -28.09 28.50 -6.96
C ILE A 9 -26.90 28.08 -6.07
N PRO A 10 -26.97 28.12 -4.73
CA PRO A 10 -25.84 27.69 -3.90
C PRO A 10 -25.52 26.19 -4.01
N TRP A 11 -26.53 25.34 -4.28
CA TRP A 11 -26.31 23.90 -4.49
C TRP A 11 -25.68 23.62 -5.84
N VAL A 12 -26.10 24.34 -6.89
CA VAL A 12 -25.49 24.25 -8.22
C VAL A 12 -24.04 24.72 -8.15
N ILE A 13 -23.78 25.87 -7.52
CA ILE A 13 -22.41 26.37 -7.32
C ILE A 13 -21.56 25.36 -6.54
N GLY A 14 -22.09 24.79 -5.44
CA GLY A 14 -21.38 23.78 -4.66
C GLY A 14 -21.07 22.51 -5.46
N ALA A 15 -22.05 22.00 -6.21
CA ALA A 15 -21.87 20.82 -7.06
C ALA A 15 -20.87 21.08 -8.19
N THR A 16 -20.95 22.23 -8.86
CA THR A 16 -19.99 22.62 -9.90
C THR A 16 -18.58 22.79 -9.33
N ALA A 17 -18.43 23.39 -8.15
CA ALA A 17 -17.14 23.53 -7.48
C ALA A 17 -16.54 22.17 -7.10
N LEU A 18 -17.35 21.22 -6.62
CA LEU A 18 -16.94 19.84 -6.33
C LEU A 18 -16.48 19.10 -7.60
N LEU A 19 -17.26 19.18 -8.67
CA LEU A 19 -16.91 18.54 -9.95
C LEU A 19 -15.63 19.14 -10.54
N PHE A 20 -15.50 20.46 -10.49
CA PHE A 20 -14.29 21.15 -10.95
C PHE A 20 -13.07 20.77 -10.10
N ALA A 21 -13.21 20.70 -8.77
CA ALA A 21 -12.15 20.24 -7.89
C ALA A 21 -11.74 18.80 -8.19
N GLY A 22 -12.70 17.89 -8.43
CA GLY A 22 -12.44 16.50 -8.81
C GLY A 22 -11.70 16.39 -10.15
N TRP A 23 -12.13 17.16 -11.16
CA TRP A 23 -11.45 17.24 -12.45
C TRP A 23 -10.03 17.79 -12.32
N LEU A 24 -9.85 18.89 -11.58
CA LEU A 24 -8.54 19.50 -11.34
C LEU A 24 -7.60 18.54 -10.59
N LEU A 25 -8.10 17.81 -9.60
CA LEU A 25 -7.34 16.79 -8.88
C LEU A 25 -6.86 15.67 -9.80
N GLN A 26 -7.69 15.21 -10.74
CA GLN A 26 -7.25 14.22 -11.73
C GLN A 26 -6.12 14.76 -12.62
N GLN A 27 -6.23 16.02 -13.07
CA GLN A 27 -5.19 16.64 -13.90
C GLN A 27 -3.87 16.85 -13.13
N LEU A 28 -3.94 17.10 -11.82
CA LEU A 28 -2.79 17.35 -10.97
C LEU A 28 -2.25 16.09 -10.26
N ALA A 29 -2.95 14.95 -10.32
CA ALA A 29 -2.62 13.76 -9.52
C ALA A 29 -1.18 13.28 -9.78
N ALA A 30 -0.76 13.25 -11.05
CA ALA A 30 0.61 12.88 -11.42
C ALA A 30 1.66 13.83 -10.82
N ALA A 31 1.37 15.15 -10.78
CA ALA A 31 2.26 16.15 -10.19
C ALA A 31 2.25 16.10 -8.66
N LEU A 32 1.13 15.70 -8.04
CA LEU A 32 0.98 15.58 -6.57
C LEU A 32 1.58 14.28 -6.02
N THR A 33 1.77 13.26 -6.85
CA THR A 33 2.30 11.96 -6.45
C THR A 33 3.63 12.06 -5.69
N PRO A 34 4.69 12.74 -6.19
CA PRO A 34 5.95 12.85 -5.45
C PRO A 34 5.80 13.62 -4.12
N PHE A 35 4.85 14.56 -4.02
CA PHE A 35 4.55 15.25 -2.77
C PHE A 35 3.87 14.33 -1.75
N ALA A 36 2.91 13.51 -2.18
CA ALA A 36 2.25 12.55 -1.31
C ALA A 36 3.24 11.51 -0.77
N VAL A 37 4.10 10.96 -1.63
CA VAL A 37 5.15 10.02 -1.23
C VAL A 37 6.14 10.67 -0.28
N ALA A 38 6.65 11.87 -0.61
CA ALA A 38 7.56 12.61 0.25
C ALA A 38 6.94 12.93 1.61
N ALA A 39 5.65 13.30 1.65
CA ALA A 39 4.96 13.63 2.89
C ALA A 39 4.82 12.39 3.81
N VAL A 40 4.46 11.23 3.25
CA VAL A 40 4.36 9.99 4.03
C VAL A 40 5.73 9.51 4.49
N LEU A 41 6.74 9.54 3.61
CA LEU A 41 8.13 9.21 4.01
C LEU A 41 8.65 10.18 5.08
N ALA A 42 8.38 11.48 4.94
CA ALA A 42 8.75 12.48 5.94
C ALA A 42 8.07 12.17 7.26
N TYR A 43 6.79 11.79 7.23
CA TYR A 43 6.05 11.42 8.42
C TYR A 43 6.67 10.20 9.13
N VAL A 44 6.99 9.15 8.37
CA VAL A 44 7.66 7.92 8.86
C VAL A 44 9.05 8.23 9.44
N LEU A 45 9.82 9.09 8.79
CA LEU A 45 11.21 9.40 9.15
C LEU A 45 11.33 10.54 10.19
N ASN A 46 10.25 11.29 10.44
CA ASN A 46 10.23 12.40 11.39
C ASN A 46 10.71 12.02 12.81
N PRO A 47 10.36 10.85 13.39
CA PRO A 47 10.92 10.44 14.67
C PRO A 47 12.44 10.35 14.68
N ALA A 48 13.06 9.84 13.61
CA ALA A 48 14.52 9.76 13.48
C ALA A 48 15.16 11.16 13.40
N MET A 49 14.55 12.09 12.65
CA MET A 49 15.01 13.48 12.57
C MET A 49 14.91 14.17 13.92
N ARG A 50 13.77 14.02 14.62
CA ARG A 50 13.57 14.59 15.96
C ARG A 50 14.54 14.02 16.98
N TYR A 51 14.86 12.73 16.89
CA TYR A 51 15.86 12.09 17.74
C TYR A 51 17.25 12.69 17.55
N LEU A 52 17.69 12.90 16.31
CA LEU A 52 18.97 13.57 16.02
C LEU A 52 18.99 15.04 16.46
N ALA A 53 17.90 15.78 16.20
CA ALA A 53 17.78 17.16 16.66
C ALA A 53 17.81 17.25 18.20
N GLY A 54 17.20 16.29 18.89
CA GLY A 54 17.24 16.17 20.35
C GLY A 54 18.64 15.87 20.92
N LYS A 55 19.56 15.34 20.11
CA LYS A 55 20.98 15.17 20.44
C LYS A 55 21.83 16.43 20.22
N GLY A 56 21.21 17.56 19.87
CA GLY A 56 21.89 18.83 19.68
C GLY A 56 22.30 19.15 18.24
N LEU A 57 21.95 18.30 17.26
CA LEU A 57 22.18 18.65 15.85
C LEU A 57 21.21 19.78 15.43
N PRO A 58 21.68 20.79 14.68
CA PRO A 58 20.78 21.80 14.14
C PRO A 58 19.81 21.13 13.16
N ARG A 59 18.55 21.54 13.24
CA ARG A 59 17.42 20.98 12.48
C ARG A 59 17.69 20.72 10.98
N PRO A 60 18.32 21.64 10.20
CA PRO A 60 18.61 21.37 8.79
C PRO A 60 19.63 20.24 8.59
N LEU A 61 20.65 20.10 9.46
CA LEU A 61 21.60 18.98 9.36
C LEU A 61 20.94 17.66 9.72
N ALA A 62 20.12 17.63 10.77
CA ALA A 62 19.35 16.45 11.14
C ALA A 62 18.40 16.02 10.00
N ALA A 63 17.69 16.97 9.39
CA ALA A 63 16.82 16.70 8.23
C ALA A 63 17.61 16.20 7.01
N GLY A 64 18.77 16.80 6.71
CA GLY A 64 19.65 16.39 5.62
C GLY A 64 20.17 14.96 5.79
N LEU A 65 20.69 14.63 6.98
CA LEU A 65 21.19 13.29 7.29
C LEU A 65 20.09 12.23 7.19
N VAL A 66 18.91 12.50 7.74
CA VAL A 66 17.77 11.55 7.68
C VAL A 66 17.24 11.40 6.26
N THR A 67 17.21 12.48 5.48
CA THR A 67 16.83 12.42 4.05
C THR A 67 17.81 11.55 3.28
N LEU A 68 19.11 11.78 3.44
CA LEU A 68 20.15 10.99 2.77
C LEU A 68 20.10 9.52 3.19
N ALA A 69 19.98 9.23 4.49
CA ALA A 69 19.88 7.87 5.00
C ALA A 69 18.60 7.16 4.54
N GLY A 70 17.45 7.84 4.58
CA GLY A 70 16.16 7.29 4.14
C GLY A 70 16.14 7.02 2.63
N MET A 71 16.72 7.92 1.84
CA MET A 71 16.90 7.70 0.40
C MET A 71 17.83 6.52 0.15
N ALA A 72 19.02 6.50 0.77
CA ALA A 72 19.94 5.39 0.62
C ALA A 72 19.30 4.04 0.96
N ALA A 73 18.52 3.96 2.04
CA ALA A 73 17.80 2.75 2.43
C ALA A 73 16.71 2.37 1.41
N THR A 74 15.93 3.34 0.92
CA THR A 74 14.89 3.11 -0.10
C THR A 74 15.50 2.65 -1.42
N PHE A 75 16.58 3.29 -1.86
CA PHE A 75 17.31 2.90 -3.07
C PHE A 75 17.94 1.51 -2.94
N ALA A 76 18.61 1.22 -1.82
CA ALA A 76 19.19 -0.09 -1.56
C ALA A 76 18.12 -1.18 -1.59
N LEU A 77 16.96 -0.92 -0.96
CA LEU A 77 15.83 -1.84 -0.99
C LEU A 77 15.33 -2.07 -2.42
N LEU A 78 15.15 -1.01 -3.22
CA LEU A 78 14.72 -1.13 -4.62
C LEU A 78 15.74 -1.88 -5.48
N LEU A 79 17.04 -1.61 -5.30
CA LEU A 79 18.13 -2.28 -6.03
C LEU A 79 18.28 -3.76 -5.67
N VAL A 80 17.78 -4.21 -4.52
CA VAL A 80 17.76 -5.64 -4.15
C VAL A 80 16.46 -6.27 -4.62
N VAL A 81 15.31 -5.68 -4.23
CA VAL A 81 13.98 -6.26 -4.45
C VAL A 81 13.61 -6.28 -5.92
N ALA A 82 13.79 -5.19 -6.66
CA ALA A 82 13.37 -5.13 -8.06
C ALA A 82 14.07 -6.18 -8.96
N PRO A 83 15.41 -6.31 -8.98
CA PRO A 83 16.05 -7.34 -9.79
C PRO A 83 15.81 -8.75 -9.24
N MET A 84 15.67 -8.93 -7.92
CA MET A 84 15.30 -10.21 -7.33
C MET A 84 13.91 -10.67 -7.83
N LEU A 85 12.89 -9.81 -7.71
CA LEU A 85 11.56 -10.08 -8.23
C LEU A 85 11.59 -10.33 -9.74
N PHE A 86 12.36 -9.56 -10.50
CA PHE A 86 12.48 -9.77 -11.94
C PHE A 86 13.07 -11.14 -12.29
N LYS A 87 14.23 -11.47 -11.70
CA LYS A 87 14.92 -12.76 -11.92
C LYS A 87 14.06 -13.93 -11.47
N GLN A 88 13.43 -13.83 -10.31
CA GLN A 88 12.57 -14.88 -9.80
C GLN A 88 11.29 -15.04 -10.62
N THR A 89 10.69 -13.94 -11.10
CA THR A 89 9.51 -14.01 -11.99
C THR A 89 9.90 -14.67 -13.32
N GLN A 90 11.05 -14.33 -13.90
CA GLN A 90 11.53 -15.00 -15.11
C GLN A 90 11.80 -16.48 -14.86
N GLY A 91 12.49 -16.81 -13.77
CA GLY A 91 12.76 -18.19 -13.36
C GLY A 91 11.49 -19.00 -13.10
N LEU A 92 10.44 -18.37 -12.55
CA LEU A 92 9.12 -18.97 -12.42
C LEU A 92 8.58 -19.34 -13.80
N ILE A 93 8.53 -18.39 -14.72
CA ILE A 93 8.02 -18.63 -16.08
C ILE A 93 8.79 -19.76 -16.78
N ASP A 94 10.11 -19.79 -16.64
CA ASP A 94 10.98 -20.85 -17.20
C ASP A 94 10.68 -22.23 -16.64
N ARG A 95 10.36 -22.29 -15.33
CA ARG A 95 10.22 -23.54 -14.59
C ARG A 95 8.77 -23.96 -14.35
N LEU A 96 7.80 -23.19 -14.82
CA LEU A 96 6.40 -23.58 -14.77
C LEU A 96 6.13 -24.97 -15.40
N PRO A 97 6.72 -25.38 -16.53
CA PRO A 97 6.53 -26.73 -17.08
C PRO A 97 7.02 -27.83 -16.12
N VAL A 98 8.13 -27.57 -15.43
CA VAL A 98 8.70 -28.47 -14.41
C VAL A 98 7.78 -28.56 -13.20
N LEU A 99 7.09 -27.47 -12.84
CA LEU A 99 6.12 -27.47 -11.75
C LEU A 99 4.90 -28.36 -12.06
N VAL A 100 4.47 -28.39 -13.33
CA VAL A 100 3.42 -29.31 -13.79
C VAL A 100 3.89 -30.76 -13.69
N ASP A 101 5.14 -31.04 -14.05
CA ASP A 101 5.75 -32.38 -13.90
C ASP A 101 5.87 -32.79 -12.44
N PHE A 102 6.32 -31.89 -11.56
CA PHE A 102 6.39 -32.13 -10.13
C PHE A 102 5.00 -32.41 -9.54
N ALA A 103 3.99 -31.63 -9.93
CA ALA A 103 2.62 -31.84 -9.47
C ALA A 103 2.10 -33.23 -9.89
N GLN A 104 2.30 -33.62 -11.14
CA GLN A 104 1.84 -34.91 -11.65
C GLN A 104 2.65 -36.10 -11.11
N GLY A 105 3.96 -35.96 -10.99
CA GLY A 105 4.87 -37.05 -10.62
C GLY A 105 5.07 -37.23 -9.12
N ARG A 106 4.83 -36.20 -8.30
CA ARG A 106 5.09 -36.23 -6.85
C ARG A 106 3.86 -35.85 -6.03
N VAL A 107 3.20 -34.74 -6.34
CA VAL A 107 2.08 -34.24 -5.53
C VAL A 107 0.84 -35.12 -5.66
N LEU A 108 0.41 -35.45 -6.89
CA LEU A 108 -0.76 -36.29 -7.13
C LEU A 108 -0.59 -37.70 -6.54
N PRO A 109 0.54 -38.41 -6.75
CA PRO A 109 0.77 -39.71 -6.12
C PRO A 109 0.81 -39.64 -4.60
N TRP A 110 1.44 -38.61 -4.02
CA TRP A 110 1.47 -38.41 -2.58
C TRP A 110 0.06 -38.15 -2.01
N LEU A 111 -0.76 -37.32 -2.66
CA LEU A 111 -2.16 -37.09 -2.27
C LEU A 111 -3.02 -38.35 -2.34
N ARG A 112 -2.78 -39.21 -3.34
CA ARG A 112 -3.46 -40.50 -3.46
C ARG A 112 -3.03 -41.46 -2.35
N ALA A 113 -1.74 -41.48 -2.01
CA ALA A 113 -1.20 -42.37 -0.98
C ALA A 113 -1.62 -41.96 0.44
N GLU A 114 -1.58 -40.67 0.75
CA GLU A 114 -1.80 -40.16 2.12
C GLU A 114 -3.27 -39.82 2.41
N PHE A 115 -4.01 -39.31 1.41
CA PHE A 115 -5.37 -38.80 1.59
C PHE A 115 -6.44 -39.48 0.73
N ALA A 116 -6.06 -40.48 -0.09
CA ALA A 116 -6.96 -41.19 -1.01
C ALA A 116 -7.72 -40.27 -2.01
N ILE A 117 -7.22 -39.06 -2.28
CA ILE A 117 -7.85 -38.11 -3.21
C ILE A 117 -7.40 -38.41 -4.65
N GLN A 118 -8.35 -38.67 -5.54
CA GLN A 118 -8.08 -38.87 -6.97
C GLN A 118 -8.36 -37.58 -7.77
N LEU A 119 -7.29 -36.82 -8.03
CA LEU A 119 -7.29 -35.76 -9.03
C LEU A 119 -6.71 -36.28 -10.36
N GLU A 120 -7.34 -35.93 -11.47
CA GLU A 120 -6.78 -36.09 -12.81
C GLU A 120 -6.48 -34.69 -13.37
N LEU A 121 -5.19 -34.41 -13.58
CA LEU A 121 -4.73 -33.19 -14.24
C LEU A 121 -4.36 -33.52 -15.68
N ASP A 122 -4.93 -32.81 -16.66
CA ASP A 122 -4.45 -32.81 -18.04
C ASP A 122 -3.15 -32.00 -18.14
N ALA A 123 -2.08 -32.58 -17.61
CA ALA A 123 -0.75 -31.98 -17.60
C ALA A 123 -0.26 -31.65 -19.02
N ALA A 124 -0.65 -32.44 -20.03
CA ALA A 124 -0.29 -32.20 -21.42
C ALA A 124 -1.00 -30.95 -21.97
N GLY A 125 -2.28 -30.77 -21.69
CA GLY A 125 -3.04 -29.55 -22.01
C GLY A 125 -2.45 -28.32 -21.34
N TRP A 126 -2.15 -28.38 -20.03
CA TRP A 126 -1.53 -27.28 -19.29
C TRP A 126 -0.15 -26.91 -19.85
N LYS A 127 0.72 -27.90 -20.12
CA LYS A 127 2.04 -27.64 -20.72
C LYS A 127 1.95 -26.95 -22.08
N ARG A 128 1.00 -27.32 -22.94
CA ARG A 128 0.79 -26.65 -24.24
C ARG A 128 0.37 -25.19 -24.07
N VAL A 129 -0.60 -24.93 -23.19
CA VAL A 129 -1.07 -23.57 -22.90
C VAL A 129 0.07 -22.72 -22.33
N LEU A 130 0.85 -23.28 -21.40
CA LEU A 130 1.98 -22.57 -20.82
C LEU A 130 3.10 -22.30 -21.84
N ALA A 131 3.48 -23.29 -22.64
CA ALA A 131 4.50 -23.12 -23.67
C ALA A 131 4.10 -22.07 -24.71
N ALA A 132 2.82 -22.05 -25.11
CA ALA A 132 2.29 -21.07 -26.06
C ALA A 132 2.30 -19.62 -25.51
N ASN A 133 2.13 -19.44 -24.20
CA ASN A 133 2.01 -18.11 -23.58
C ASN A 133 3.27 -17.64 -22.84
N ALA A 134 4.22 -18.53 -22.54
CA ALA A 134 5.44 -18.20 -21.80
C ALA A 134 6.30 -17.15 -22.54
N GLY A 135 6.41 -17.25 -23.86
CA GLY A 135 7.12 -16.26 -24.68
C GLY A 135 6.47 -14.88 -24.62
N ALA A 136 5.13 -14.82 -24.72
CA ALA A 136 4.37 -13.58 -24.60
C ALA A 136 4.55 -12.95 -23.21
N LEU A 137 4.48 -13.75 -22.15
CA LEU A 137 4.63 -13.26 -20.77
C LEU A 137 6.05 -12.72 -20.49
N LYS A 138 7.09 -13.41 -20.96
CA LYS A 138 8.48 -12.93 -20.89
C LYS A 138 8.67 -11.64 -21.69
N SER A 139 8.11 -11.57 -22.89
CA SER A 139 8.21 -10.38 -23.74
C SER A 139 7.49 -9.17 -23.15
N ALA A 140 6.35 -9.38 -22.47
CA ALA A 140 5.66 -8.32 -21.75
C ALA A 140 6.48 -7.84 -20.55
N LEU A 141 7.05 -8.77 -19.77
CA LEU A 141 7.90 -8.44 -18.62
C LEU A 141 9.19 -7.70 -19.05
N SER A 142 9.84 -8.15 -20.13
CA SER A 142 11.03 -7.49 -20.67
C SER A 142 10.69 -6.16 -21.33
N ALA A 143 9.53 -6.03 -21.98
CA ALA A 143 9.07 -4.76 -22.53
C ALA A 143 8.80 -3.73 -21.42
N VAL A 144 8.26 -4.13 -20.27
CA VAL A 144 8.12 -3.24 -19.10
C VAL A 144 9.49 -2.77 -18.60
N ALA A 145 10.46 -3.68 -18.49
CA ALA A 145 11.83 -3.33 -18.07
C ALA A 145 12.57 -2.43 -19.10
N LEU A 146 12.43 -2.70 -20.40
CA LEU A 146 12.98 -1.86 -21.47
C LEU A 146 12.29 -0.50 -21.54
N ARG A 147 10.96 -0.44 -21.40
CA ARG A 147 10.22 0.84 -21.41
C ARG A 147 10.62 1.75 -20.25
N ALA A 148 10.92 1.16 -19.09
CA ALA A 148 11.47 1.90 -17.94
C ALA A 148 12.86 2.50 -18.22
N THR A 149 13.63 1.92 -19.15
CA THR A 149 15.04 2.28 -19.40
C THR A 149 15.30 3.00 -20.73
N GLN A 150 14.42 2.89 -21.72
CA GLN A 150 14.71 3.35 -23.09
C GLN A 150 13.90 4.54 -23.57
N SER A 151 12.79 4.91 -22.91
CA SER A 151 12.10 6.14 -23.30
C SER A 151 12.78 7.32 -22.60
N GLY A 152 13.53 8.14 -23.36
CA GLY A 152 14.22 9.32 -22.82
C GLY A 152 13.29 10.27 -22.05
N PHE A 153 12.00 10.29 -22.43
CA PHE A 153 10.95 11.03 -21.73
C PHE A 153 10.58 10.44 -20.35
N MET A 154 10.51 9.10 -20.20
CA MET A 154 10.31 8.50 -18.87
C MET A 154 11.59 8.56 -18.04
N LEU A 155 12.77 8.45 -18.64
CA LEU A 155 14.04 8.65 -17.92
C LEU A 155 14.11 10.07 -17.35
N ALA A 156 13.76 11.09 -18.14
CA ALA A 156 13.69 12.47 -17.66
C ALA A 156 12.67 12.63 -16.52
N GLY A 157 11.47 12.02 -16.65
CA GLY A 157 10.47 12.05 -15.59
C GLY A 157 10.87 11.27 -14.33
N LEU A 158 11.56 10.14 -14.49
CA LEU A 158 12.05 9.31 -13.40
C LEU A 158 13.18 10.01 -12.68
N LEU A 159 14.16 10.57 -13.40
CA LEU A 159 15.22 11.42 -12.85
C LEU A 159 14.64 12.65 -12.17
N PHE A 160 13.67 13.33 -12.77
CA PHE A 160 13.01 14.47 -12.16
C PHE A 160 12.36 14.08 -10.82
N ASN A 161 11.58 12.99 -10.78
CA ASN A 161 11.02 12.48 -9.53
C ASN A 161 12.11 12.04 -8.54
N LEU A 162 13.22 11.48 -9.04
CA LEU A 162 14.33 11.01 -8.24
C LEU A 162 15.09 12.13 -7.54
N LEU A 163 15.23 13.27 -8.21
CA LEU A 163 15.82 14.49 -7.66
C LEU A 163 14.81 15.27 -6.82
N LEU A 164 13.53 15.28 -7.22
CA LEU A 164 12.49 16.03 -6.53
C LEU A 164 12.14 15.40 -5.18
N LEU A 165 12.05 14.07 -5.11
CA LEU A 165 11.69 13.34 -3.89
C LEU A 165 12.59 13.67 -2.67
N PRO A 166 13.94 13.63 -2.74
CA PRO A 166 14.80 13.99 -1.63
C PRO A 166 14.66 15.47 -1.25
N VAL A 167 14.46 16.36 -2.22
CA VAL A 167 14.23 17.79 -1.95
C VAL A 167 12.93 17.97 -1.17
N LEU A 168 11.83 17.38 -1.63
CA LEU A 168 10.55 17.44 -0.94
C LEU A 168 10.60 16.81 0.46
N LEU A 169 11.24 15.65 0.58
CA LEU A 169 11.43 14.97 1.86
C LEU A 169 12.20 15.85 2.85
N PHE A 170 13.30 16.47 2.40
CA PHE A 170 14.08 17.40 3.21
C PHE A 170 13.24 18.59 3.70
N TYR A 171 12.52 19.25 2.80
CA TYR A 171 11.67 20.38 3.15
C TYR A 171 10.52 19.99 4.08
N PHE A 172 9.87 18.84 3.87
CA PHE A 172 8.82 18.38 4.79
C PHE A 172 9.36 18.05 6.18
N LEU A 173 10.54 17.45 6.29
CA LEU A 173 11.19 17.18 7.58
C LEU A 173 11.61 18.49 8.27
N GLN A 174 12.24 19.40 7.52
CA GLN A 174 12.72 20.67 8.05
C GLN A 174 11.57 21.60 8.44
N ASP A 175 10.68 21.92 7.51
CA ASP A 175 9.70 23.00 7.61
C ASP A 175 8.28 22.52 7.96
N GLY A 176 8.05 21.21 8.12
CA GLY A 176 6.72 20.64 8.43
C GLY A 176 5.93 21.39 9.53
N PRO A 177 6.50 21.67 10.72
CA PRO A 177 5.80 22.44 11.76
C PRO A 177 5.45 23.87 11.35
N ARG A 178 6.33 24.53 10.59
CA ARG A 178 6.09 25.88 10.07
C ARG A 178 4.97 25.85 9.03
N MET A 179 4.97 24.88 8.12
CA MET A 179 3.90 24.68 7.14
C MET A 179 2.56 24.45 7.82
N ALA A 180 2.51 23.59 8.85
CA ALA A 180 1.29 23.35 9.63
C ALA A 180 0.79 24.62 10.34
N ALA A 181 1.69 25.42 10.93
CA ALA A 181 1.34 26.68 11.55
C ALA A 181 0.80 27.70 10.54
N THR A 182 1.40 27.81 9.35
CA THR A 182 0.90 28.67 8.28
C THR A 182 -0.45 28.21 7.75
N LEU A 183 -0.68 26.90 7.59
CA LEU A 183 -2.00 26.39 7.20
C LEU A 183 -3.06 26.68 8.27
N ALA A 184 -2.68 26.64 9.56
CA ALA A 184 -3.60 26.97 10.65
C ALA A 184 -4.05 28.44 10.64
N THR A 185 -3.25 29.38 10.11
CA THR A 185 -3.67 30.79 10.01
C THR A 185 -4.69 31.05 8.90
N LEU A 186 -4.82 30.14 7.93
CA LEU A 186 -5.83 30.22 6.87
C LEU A 186 -7.23 29.80 7.36
N VAL A 187 -7.30 29.13 8.51
CA VAL A 187 -8.57 28.65 9.08
C VAL A 187 -9.32 29.80 9.73
N PRO A 188 -10.59 30.07 9.36
CA PRO A 188 -11.41 31.06 10.05
C PRO A 188 -11.50 30.75 11.55
N ARG A 189 -11.37 31.78 12.40
CA ARG A 189 -11.39 31.65 13.88
C ARG A 189 -12.55 30.81 14.41
N ARG A 190 -13.72 30.86 13.75
CA ARG A 190 -14.91 30.08 14.10
C ARG A 190 -14.70 28.56 14.02
N TRP A 191 -13.81 28.07 13.15
CA TRP A 191 -13.55 26.66 12.92
C TRP A 191 -12.18 26.21 13.43
N ALA A 192 -11.42 27.11 14.09
CA ALA A 192 -10.06 26.83 14.52
C ALA A 192 -9.97 25.60 15.44
N ASP A 193 -10.86 25.50 16.42
CA ASP A 193 -10.88 24.37 17.36
C ASP A 193 -11.26 23.05 16.66
N GLU A 194 -12.25 23.10 15.77
CA GLU A 194 -12.73 21.95 14.99
C GLU A 194 -11.65 21.41 14.05
N VAL A 195 -10.97 22.29 13.30
CA VAL A 195 -9.88 21.90 12.39
C VAL A 195 -8.66 21.43 13.16
N THR A 196 -8.34 22.04 14.30
CA THR A 196 -7.23 21.59 15.16
C THR A 196 -7.53 20.22 15.78
N ALA A 197 -8.79 19.94 16.13
CA ALA A 197 -9.19 18.60 16.56
C ALA A 197 -9.05 17.58 15.42
N LEU A 198 -9.51 17.92 14.20
CA LEU A 198 -9.34 17.08 13.01
C LEU A 198 -7.86 16.79 12.72
N ALA A 199 -6.99 17.81 12.76
CA ALA A 199 -5.56 17.66 12.51
C ALA A 199 -4.89 16.73 13.53
N ARG A 200 -5.27 16.82 14.82
CA ARG A 200 -4.79 15.92 15.86
C ARG A 200 -5.29 14.49 15.69
N GLU A 201 -6.54 14.32 15.26
CA GLU A 201 -7.10 12.99 14.97
C GLU A 201 -6.39 12.34 13.77
N LEU A 202 -6.13 13.10 12.70
CA LEU A 202 -5.36 12.65 11.54
C LEU A 202 -3.92 12.27 11.92
N ASP A 203 -3.22 13.12 12.67
CA ASP A 203 -1.86 12.85 13.14
C ASP A 203 -1.81 11.57 13.99
N ARG A 204 -2.78 11.39 14.90
CA ARG A 204 -2.88 10.19 15.71
C ARG A 204 -3.12 8.94 14.86
N VAL A 205 -4.12 8.94 13.99
CA VAL A 205 -4.49 7.78 13.17
C VAL A 205 -3.37 7.40 12.20
N LEU A 206 -2.79 8.37 11.50
CA LEU A 206 -1.68 8.13 10.57
C LEU A 206 -0.44 7.64 11.31
N GLY A 207 -0.13 8.24 12.47
CA GLY A 207 1.03 7.84 13.25
C GLY A 207 0.90 6.49 13.91
N GLU A 208 -0.27 6.13 14.44
CA GLU A 208 -0.54 4.78 14.95
C GLU A 208 -0.45 3.75 13.80
N PHE A 209 -1.10 4.02 12.66
CA PHE A 209 -1.07 3.14 11.49
C PHE A 209 0.34 2.90 10.95
N LEU A 210 1.09 3.96 10.64
CA LEU A 210 2.41 3.84 10.01
C LEU A 210 3.41 3.14 10.94
N ARG A 211 3.37 3.42 12.24
CA ARG A 211 4.23 2.72 13.22
C ARG A 211 3.84 1.26 13.37
N GLY A 212 2.54 0.98 13.49
CA GLY A 212 2.03 -0.38 13.54
C GLY A 212 2.44 -1.18 12.31
N GLN A 213 2.27 -0.63 11.11
CA GLN A 213 2.59 -1.31 9.86
C GLN A 213 4.09 -1.57 9.69
N LEU A 214 4.95 -0.62 10.09
CA LEU A 214 6.40 -0.85 10.08
C LEU A 214 6.80 -1.98 11.03
N SER A 215 6.17 -2.05 12.21
CA SER A 215 6.38 -3.16 13.14
C SER A 215 5.90 -4.49 12.56
N VAL A 216 4.73 -4.52 11.92
CA VAL A 216 4.21 -5.71 11.20
C VAL A 216 5.22 -6.17 10.16
N MET A 217 5.70 -5.27 9.30
CA MET A 217 6.67 -5.60 8.24
C MET A 217 7.96 -6.22 8.81
N LEU A 218 8.51 -5.63 9.88
CA LEU A 218 9.75 -6.13 10.50
C LEU A 218 9.54 -7.50 11.16
N ILE A 219 8.44 -7.67 11.89
CA ILE A 219 8.13 -8.95 12.55
C ILE A 219 7.90 -10.03 11.50
N MET A 220 7.12 -9.75 10.45
CA MET A 220 6.86 -10.71 9.38
C MET A 220 8.12 -11.06 8.58
N ALA A 221 9.00 -10.08 8.32
CA ALA A 221 10.28 -10.33 7.68
C ALA A 221 11.14 -11.28 8.51
N VAL A 222 11.20 -11.10 9.83
CA VAL A 222 11.93 -11.99 10.75
C VAL A 222 11.28 -13.37 10.79
N ILE A 223 9.95 -13.47 10.92
CA ILE A 223 9.24 -14.75 11.00
C ILE A 223 9.46 -15.55 9.72
N PHE A 224 9.25 -14.94 8.55
CA PHE A 224 9.42 -15.66 7.29
C PHE A 224 10.88 -16.01 7.01
N ALA A 225 11.82 -15.07 7.22
CA ALA A 225 13.23 -15.35 6.98
C ALA A 225 13.77 -16.45 7.90
N SER A 226 13.45 -16.40 9.20
CA SER A 226 13.87 -17.44 10.14
C SER A 226 13.21 -18.78 9.85
N SER A 227 11.90 -18.80 9.58
CA SER A 227 11.17 -20.05 9.32
C SER A 227 11.67 -20.75 8.05
N LEU A 228 11.90 -20.02 6.97
CA LEU A 228 12.43 -20.60 5.73
C LEU A 228 13.90 -21.02 5.86
N ALA A 229 14.71 -20.27 6.63
CA ALA A 229 16.08 -20.66 6.92
C ALA A 229 16.14 -21.95 7.75
N LEU A 230 15.25 -22.12 8.73
CA LEU A 230 15.15 -23.34 9.55
C LEU A 230 14.73 -24.56 8.73
N LEU A 231 13.92 -24.36 7.68
CA LEU A 231 13.57 -25.41 6.72
C LEU A 231 14.72 -25.71 5.73
N GLY A 232 15.83 -25.00 5.79
CA GLY A 232 16.99 -25.23 4.93
C GLY A 232 16.84 -24.70 3.50
N LEU A 233 15.84 -23.85 3.22
CA LEU A 233 15.66 -23.26 1.90
C LEU A 233 16.80 -22.27 1.61
N GLU A 234 17.60 -22.50 0.56
CA GLU A 234 18.82 -21.73 0.26
C GLU A 234 18.53 -20.23 0.10
N SER A 235 17.47 -19.91 -0.65
CA SER A 235 16.99 -18.53 -0.84
C SER A 235 16.02 -18.05 0.25
N GLY A 236 15.83 -18.82 1.33
CA GLY A 236 14.79 -18.62 2.34
C GLY A 236 14.86 -17.27 3.05
N ILE A 237 16.05 -16.83 3.45
CA ILE A 237 16.23 -15.53 4.13
C ILE A 237 15.81 -14.38 3.20
N ALA A 238 16.32 -14.38 1.96
CA ALA A 238 16.02 -13.33 0.99
C ALA A 238 14.51 -13.28 0.68
N ILE A 239 13.90 -14.42 0.38
CA ILE A 239 12.46 -14.52 0.10
C ILE A 239 11.64 -14.06 1.31
N GLY A 240 12.00 -14.51 2.51
CA GLY A 240 11.28 -14.16 3.74
C GLY A 240 11.34 -12.67 4.07
N VAL A 241 12.51 -12.04 3.94
CA VAL A 241 12.66 -10.58 4.11
C VAL A 241 11.81 -9.84 3.09
N VAL A 242 11.90 -10.19 1.80
CA VAL A 242 11.12 -9.51 0.76
C VAL A 242 9.62 -9.70 0.97
N ALA A 243 9.16 -10.91 1.24
CA ALA A 243 7.76 -11.19 1.48
C ALA A 243 7.23 -10.43 2.71
N GLY A 244 7.98 -10.42 3.81
CA GLY A 244 7.61 -9.71 5.04
C GLY A 244 7.57 -8.19 4.87
N LEU A 245 8.51 -7.60 4.14
CA LEU A 245 8.47 -6.17 3.81
C LEU A 245 7.28 -5.83 2.89
N LEU A 246 6.93 -6.72 1.96
CA LEU A 246 5.82 -6.53 1.04
C LEU A 246 4.44 -6.71 1.68
N VAL A 247 4.34 -7.16 2.94
CA VAL A 247 3.08 -7.16 3.72
C VAL A 247 2.50 -5.74 3.87
N PHE A 248 3.30 -4.69 3.66
CA PHE A 248 2.81 -3.31 3.53
C PHE A 248 1.67 -3.16 2.51
N ILE A 249 1.74 -3.89 1.39
CA ILE A 249 0.66 -3.96 0.42
C ILE A 249 -0.18 -5.20 0.76
N PRO A 250 -1.49 -5.04 1.08
CA PRO A 250 -2.35 -6.16 1.43
C PRO A 250 -2.28 -7.27 0.38
N TYR A 251 -2.15 -8.52 0.85
CA TYR A 251 -2.07 -9.75 0.07
C TYR A 251 -0.85 -9.90 -0.85
N LEU A 252 -0.17 -8.82 -1.23
CA LEU A 252 0.92 -8.86 -2.21
C LEU A 252 2.14 -9.59 -1.64
N GLY A 253 2.55 -9.27 -0.41
CA GLY A 253 3.71 -9.91 0.23
C GLY A 253 3.54 -11.41 0.38
N THR A 254 2.36 -11.83 0.85
CA THR A 254 2.01 -13.25 0.99
C THR A 254 1.90 -13.94 -0.36
N PHE A 255 1.22 -13.34 -1.35
CA PHE A 255 1.08 -13.93 -2.69
C PHE A 255 2.44 -14.14 -3.36
N LEU A 256 3.29 -13.10 -3.37
CA LEU A 256 4.64 -13.21 -3.91
C LEU A 256 5.49 -14.18 -3.10
N GLY A 257 5.42 -14.13 -1.76
CA GLY A 257 6.11 -15.07 -0.88
C GLY A 257 5.76 -16.52 -1.18
N PHE A 258 4.46 -16.83 -1.28
CA PHE A 258 3.95 -18.14 -1.69
C PHE A 258 4.50 -18.59 -3.04
N ALA A 259 4.40 -17.73 -4.05
CA ALA A 259 4.86 -18.07 -5.40
C ALA A 259 6.37 -18.31 -5.45
N LEU A 260 7.15 -17.42 -4.83
CA LEU A 260 8.61 -17.44 -4.83
C LEU A 260 9.18 -18.58 -3.99
N ALA A 261 8.71 -18.74 -2.76
CA ALA A 261 9.17 -19.79 -1.87
C ALA A 261 8.66 -21.16 -2.30
N GLY A 262 7.40 -21.25 -2.76
CA GLY A 262 6.85 -22.49 -3.29
C GLY A 262 7.62 -22.99 -4.51
N LEU A 263 7.97 -22.09 -5.43
CA LEU A 263 8.84 -22.42 -6.55
C LEU A 263 10.23 -22.84 -6.08
N ALA A 264 10.89 -22.04 -5.23
CA ALA A 264 12.22 -22.36 -4.75
C ALA A 264 12.26 -23.73 -4.05
N ALA A 265 11.26 -24.02 -3.22
CA ALA A 265 11.10 -25.29 -2.53
C ALA A 265 10.89 -26.45 -3.52
N ALA A 266 10.00 -26.30 -4.51
CA ALA A 266 9.75 -27.36 -5.51
C ALA A 266 10.96 -27.68 -6.40
N LEU A 267 11.95 -26.79 -6.43
CA LEU A 267 13.18 -26.96 -7.22
C LEU A 267 14.35 -27.45 -6.39
N GLN A 268 14.35 -27.16 -5.10
CA GLN A 268 15.41 -27.54 -4.17
C GLN A 268 15.11 -28.90 -3.52
N PHE A 269 13.86 -29.16 -3.18
CA PHE A 269 13.43 -30.34 -2.42
C PHE A 269 12.78 -31.38 -3.34
N ASP A 270 13.13 -32.65 -3.12
CA ASP A 270 12.55 -33.78 -3.84
C ASP A 270 11.22 -34.28 -3.23
N SER A 271 10.91 -33.84 -2.00
CA SER A 271 9.74 -34.27 -1.23
C SER A 271 8.58 -33.28 -1.33
N ALA A 272 7.39 -33.77 -1.70
CA ALA A 272 6.16 -32.98 -1.67
C ALA A 272 5.84 -32.47 -0.25
N GLY A 273 6.23 -33.21 0.79
CA GLY A 273 6.04 -32.81 2.19
C GLY A 273 6.81 -31.54 2.54
N GLU A 274 8.06 -31.40 2.09
CA GLU A 274 8.89 -30.22 2.36
C GLU A 274 8.36 -28.97 1.66
N VAL A 275 7.89 -29.12 0.41
CA VAL A 275 7.20 -28.04 -0.31
C VAL A 275 5.94 -27.61 0.44
N LEU A 276 5.14 -28.57 0.92
CA LEU A 276 3.94 -28.27 1.72
C LEU A 276 4.26 -27.60 3.05
N LEU A 277 5.38 -27.94 3.70
CA LEU A 277 5.83 -27.24 4.90
C LEU A 277 6.18 -25.78 4.60
N VAL A 278 6.88 -25.50 3.50
CA VAL A 278 7.20 -24.14 3.06
C VAL A 278 5.92 -23.34 2.78
N LEU A 279 4.97 -23.92 2.03
CA LEU A 279 3.66 -23.30 1.79
C LEU A 279 2.88 -23.11 3.10
N GLY A 280 2.99 -24.07 4.02
CA GLY A 280 2.41 -24.03 5.36
C GLY A 280 2.94 -22.87 6.19
N VAL A 281 4.24 -22.52 6.09
CA VAL A 281 4.82 -21.35 6.75
C VAL A 281 4.16 -20.05 6.27
N PHE A 282 3.92 -19.90 4.97
CA PHE A 282 3.23 -18.71 4.45
C PHE A 282 1.74 -18.69 4.83
N GLY A 283 1.08 -19.84 4.83
CA GLY A 283 -0.32 -19.95 5.26
C GLY A 283 -0.48 -19.60 6.74
N ALA A 284 0.34 -20.21 7.60
CA ALA A 284 0.39 -19.94 9.03
C ALA A 284 0.79 -18.49 9.30
N GLY A 285 1.78 -17.97 8.59
CA GLY A 285 2.19 -16.57 8.69
C GLY A 285 1.10 -15.59 8.30
N GLN A 286 0.32 -15.87 7.25
CA GLN A 286 -0.84 -15.05 6.86
C GLN A 286 -1.94 -15.07 7.92
N LEU A 287 -2.22 -16.23 8.50
CA LEU A 287 -3.19 -16.34 9.60
C LEU A 287 -2.70 -15.58 10.83
N LEU A 288 -1.42 -15.74 11.18
CA LEU A 288 -0.80 -15.05 12.30
C LEU A 288 -0.76 -13.53 12.07
N GLU A 289 -0.47 -13.08 10.86
CA GLU A 289 -0.52 -11.67 10.46
C GLU A 289 -1.94 -11.11 10.61
N SER A 290 -2.91 -11.75 9.97
CA SER A 290 -4.30 -11.25 9.89
C SER A 290 -5.09 -11.36 11.20
N LEU A 291 -4.86 -12.41 12.01
CA LEU A 291 -5.62 -12.68 13.22
C LEU A 291 -4.96 -12.15 14.49
N LEU A 292 -3.63 -12.03 14.53
CA LEU A 292 -2.89 -11.66 15.73
C LEU A 292 -2.09 -10.37 15.55
N ILE A 293 -1.12 -10.35 14.63
CA ILE A 293 -0.16 -9.24 14.53
C ILE A 293 -0.85 -7.94 14.13
N THR A 294 -1.61 -7.93 13.04
CA THR A 294 -2.22 -6.70 12.50
C THR A 294 -3.24 -6.11 13.49
N PRO A 295 -4.17 -6.89 14.09
CA PRO A 295 -5.04 -6.39 15.16
C PRO A 295 -4.27 -5.89 16.38
N TRP A 296 -3.13 -6.50 16.72
CA TRP A 296 -2.33 -6.10 17.89
C TRP A 296 -1.53 -4.80 17.66
N LEU A 297 -0.93 -4.63 16.49
CA LEU A 297 -0.01 -3.51 16.19
C LEU A 297 -0.68 -2.32 15.51
N VAL A 298 -1.59 -2.59 14.58
CA VAL A 298 -2.28 -1.57 13.79
C VAL A 298 -3.65 -1.24 14.41
N GLY A 299 -4.26 -2.22 15.07
CA GLY A 299 -5.55 -2.08 15.74
C GLY A 299 -6.75 -2.09 14.80
N GLU A 300 -7.93 -2.41 15.34
CA GLU A 300 -9.23 -2.28 14.64
C GLU A 300 -9.64 -0.80 14.38
N ARG A 301 -8.81 0.16 14.78
CA ARG A 301 -9.18 1.57 14.95
C ARG A 301 -9.38 2.35 13.66
N ILE A 302 -8.93 1.81 12.52
CA ILE A 302 -9.13 2.49 11.24
C ILE A 302 -10.61 2.41 10.82
N GLY A 303 -11.35 1.39 11.26
CA GLY A 303 -12.79 1.26 10.98
C GLY A 303 -13.14 1.19 9.49
N LEU A 304 -12.19 0.76 8.67
CA LEU A 304 -12.40 0.53 7.24
C LEU A 304 -13.01 -0.86 7.05
N SER A 305 -14.10 -0.95 6.28
CA SER A 305 -14.61 -2.24 5.83
C SER A 305 -13.66 -2.85 4.79
N PRO A 306 -13.63 -4.20 4.62
CA PRO A 306 -12.82 -4.84 3.58
C PRO A 306 -13.09 -4.27 2.18
N VAL A 307 -14.35 -3.95 1.88
CA VAL A 307 -14.75 -3.30 0.62
C VAL A 307 -14.11 -1.92 0.48
N ALA A 308 -14.05 -1.13 1.56
CA ALA A 308 -13.40 0.18 1.53
C ALA A 308 -11.88 0.07 1.29
N VAL A 309 -11.23 -0.98 1.80
CA VAL A 309 -9.80 -1.24 1.53
C VAL A 309 -9.58 -1.54 0.05
N ILE A 310 -10.36 -2.49 -0.53
CA ILE A 310 -10.26 -2.82 -1.96
C ILE A 310 -10.55 -1.59 -2.83
N PHE A 311 -11.62 -0.86 -2.53
CA PHE A 311 -11.95 0.37 -3.22
C PHE A 311 -10.81 1.39 -3.15
N SER A 312 -10.19 1.56 -1.99
CA SER A 312 -9.09 2.52 -1.81
C SER A 312 -7.84 2.12 -2.60
N LEU A 313 -7.49 0.83 -2.63
CA LEU A 313 -6.38 0.31 -3.43
C LEU A 313 -6.60 0.62 -4.92
N LEU A 314 -7.81 0.38 -5.43
CA LEU A 314 -8.17 0.66 -6.83
C LEU A 314 -8.22 2.17 -7.10
N ALA A 315 -8.87 2.95 -6.24
CA ALA A 315 -9.07 4.39 -6.42
C ALA A 315 -7.74 5.15 -6.35
N PHE A 316 -6.96 4.98 -5.28
CA PHE A 316 -5.67 5.65 -5.16
C PHE A 316 -4.64 5.08 -6.13
N GLY A 317 -4.68 3.77 -6.43
CA GLY A 317 -3.87 3.15 -7.47
C GLY A 317 -4.11 3.76 -8.86
N GLN A 318 -5.36 4.07 -9.19
CA GLN A 318 -5.70 4.73 -10.45
C GLN A 318 -5.31 6.23 -10.46
N LEU A 319 -5.45 6.92 -9.32
CA LEU A 319 -5.15 8.35 -9.22
C LEU A 319 -3.65 8.65 -9.19
N LEU A 320 -2.89 7.94 -8.36
CA LEU A 320 -1.47 8.22 -8.08
C LEU A 320 -0.54 7.08 -8.53
N GLY A 321 -1.05 6.14 -9.32
CA GLY A 321 -0.29 4.99 -9.81
C GLY A 321 0.15 4.05 -8.68
N PHE A 322 1.32 3.42 -8.84
CA PHE A 322 1.87 2.50 -7.84
C PHE A 322 2.10 3.15 -6.46
N ALA A 323 2.48 4.42 -6.43
CA ALA A 323 2.57 5.19 -5.19
C ALA A 323 1.22 5.29 -4.49
N GLY A 324 0.14 5.48 -5.23
CA GLY A 324 -1.22 5.46 -4.67
C GLY A 324 -1.62 4.12 -4.09
N LEU A 325 -1.21 3.01 -4.71
CA LEU A 325 -1.45 1.67 -4.18
C LEU A 325 -0.74 1.47 -2.84
N LEU A 326 0.53 1.88 -2.74
CA LEU A 326 1.29 1.85 -1.49
C LEU A 326 0.62 2.72 -0.41
N LEU A 327 0.19 3.92 -0.78
CA LEU A 327 -0.38 4.88 0.16
C LEU A 327 -1.88 4.70 0.40
N ALA A 328 -2.51 3.68 -0.19
CA ALA A 328 -3.96 3.55 -0.23
C ALA A 328 -4.58 3.48 1.17
N LEU A 329 -4.02 2.65 2.06
CA LEU A 329 -4.54 2.49 3.43
C LEU A 329 -4.43 3.76 4.27
N PRO A 330 -3.27 4.43 4.39
CA PRO A 330 -3.19 5.67 5.15
C PRO A 330 -4.04 6.78 4.53
N MET A 331 -4.12 6.86 3.20
CA MET A 331 -5.01 7.82 2.54
C MET A 331 -6.49 7.50 2.78
N ALA A 332 -6.88 6.23 2.79
CA ALA A 332 -8.24 5.79 3.12
C ALA A 332 -8.62 6.15 4.56
N ALA A 333 -7.70 5.91 5.50
CA ALA A 333 -7.86 6.27 6.89
C ALA A 333 -8.08 7.79 7.06
N ALA A 334 -7.21 8.59 6.43
CA ALA A 334 -7.33 10.05 6.45
C ALA A 334 -8.66 10.51 5.82
N THR A 335 -9.03 9.93 4.67
CA THR A 335 -10.28 10.23 3.99
C THR A 335 -11.48 9.91 4.87
N LEU A 336 -11.49 8.76 5.55
CA LEU A 336 -12.57 8.36 6.45
C LEU A 336 -12.72 9.32 7.63
N VAL A 337 -11.61 9.75 8.24
CA VAL A 337 -11.62 10.75 9.33
C VAL A 337 -12.19 12.07 8.84
N ILE A 338 -11.77 12.54 7.66
CA ILE A 338 -12.32 13.76 7.03
C ILE A 338 -13.82 13.60 6.73
N CYS A 339 -14.25 12.46 6.18
CA CYS A 339 -15.66 12.19 5.90
C CYS A 339 -16.51 12.16 7.18
N ARG A 340 -16.02 11.56 8.26
CA ARG A 340 -16.70 11.55 9.57
C ARG A 340 -16.83 12.96 10.14
N PHE A 341 -15.76 13.76 10.04
CA PHE A 341 -15.77 15.16 10.43
C PHE A 341 -16.81 15.97 9.64
N LEU A 342 -16.81 15.84 8.30
CA LEU A 342 -17.77 16.53 7.42
C LEU A 342 -19.21 16.08 7.69
N ALA A 343 -19.45 14.79 7.92
CA ALA A 343 -20.77 14.27 8.27
C ALA A 343 -21.27 14.85 9.59
N ARG A 344 -20.40 14.91 10.62
CA ARG A 344 -20.73 15.51 11.92
C ARG A 344 -21.05 17.00 11.76
N ALA A 345 -20.26 17.72 10.99
CA ALA A 345 -20.50 19.13 10.68
C ALA A 345 -21.86 19.31 9.97
N TYR A 346 -22.19 18.46 9.00
CA TYR A 346 -23.48 18.47 8.28
C TYR A 346 -24.66 18.20 9.21
N PHE A 347 -24.60 17.18 10.06
CA PHE A 347 -25.69 16.84 10.98
C PHE A 347 -25.92 17.89 12.08
N ASN A 348 -24.89 18.68 12.41
CA ASN A 348 -25.00 19.81 13.32
C ASN A 348 -25.53 21.09 12.66
N THR A 349 -25.76 21.10 11.35
CA THR A 349 -26.33 22.27 10.68
C THR A 349 -27.81 22.45 11.04
N ARG A 350 -28.24 23.73 11.13
CA ARG A 350 -29.67 24.09 11.25
C ARG A 350 -30.54 23.53 10.12
N PHE A 351 -29.92 23.22 8.97
CA PHE A 351 -30.62 22.60 7.84
C PHE A 351 -31.05 21.18 8.16
N TYR A 352 -30.14 20.35 8.68
CA TYR A 352 -30.45 18.96 9.05
C TYR A 352 -31.31 18.84 10.31
N GLN A 353 -31.04 19.65 11.34
CA GLN A 353 -31.79 19.61 12.61
C GLN A 353 -33.22 20.16 12.53
N ARG A 354 -33.64 20.69 11.37
CA ARG A 354 -34.98 21.24 11.19
C ARG A 354 -36.01 20.11 11.14
N LYS A 355 -36.82 19.96 12.20
CA LYS A 355 -38.00 19.08 12.19
C LYS A 355 -38.88 19.40 10.97
N ILE A 356 -39.15 18.38 10.14
CA ILE A 356 -40.17 18.44 9.09
C ILE A 356 -41.52 18.51 9.82
N ARG A 357 -42.11 19.71 9.90
CA ARG A 357 -43.45 19.88 10.47
C ARG A 357 -44.44 19.31 9.46
N ASN A 358 -44.90 18.07 9.70
CA ASN A 358 -45.93 17.42 8.89
C ASN A 358 -47.18 18.32 8.82
N ARG A 359 -47.61 18.63 7.60
CA ARG A 359 -48.93 19.22 7.31
C ARG A 359 -50.00 18.14 7.55
N HIS A 360 -50.42 17.95 8.79
CA HIS A 360 -51.70 17.33 9.12
C HIS A 360 -52.45 18.24 10.09
N GLN A 361 -52.81 19.44 9.62
CA GLN A 361 -53.67 20.38 10.37
C GLN A 361 -54.88 20.87 9.54
N ASN A 362 -55.24 20.22 8.42
CA ASN A 362 -56.46 20.54 7.66
C ASN A 362 -57.34 19.29 7.44
N LEU A 363 -57.53 18.48 8.48
CA LEU A 363 -58.62 17.52 8.58
C LEU A 363 -59.05 17.45 10.05
N VAL A 364 -59.76 18.48 10.51
CA VAL A 364 -60.96 18.45 11.38
C VAL A 364 -61.52 19.87 11.37
#